data_AF-A0A5C7FN11-F1
#
_entry.id   AF-A0A5C7FN11-F1
#
_cell.length_a   1.000
_cell.length_b   1.000
_cell.length_c   1.000
_cell.angle_alpha   90.00
_cell.angle_beta   90.00
_cell.angle_gamma   90.00
#
_symmetry.space_group_name_H-M   'P 1'
#
loop_
_entity.id
_entity.type
_entity.pdbx_description
1 polymer ?
#
loop_
_entity_poly.entity_id
_entity_poly.type
_entity_poly.pdbx_seq_one_letter_code
_entity_poly.pdbx_strand_id
1 'polypeptide(L)'
;MKPPHLLTHIPDPDAEPYTPDPRSAWRVKLAFRVDFTNGGHVEGEDFLLDIPGRDLSTERAAEILVSSMNLLRAGPVTIRSMHIVRRGEHDDL
;
A
#
# COMPACT_ATOMS: atom_id res chain seq x y z
N MET A 1 -26.87 0.44 0.34
CA MET A 1 -25.52 0.88 0.73
C MET A 1 -24.79 1.32 -0.53
N LYS A 2 -24.17 2.51 -0.55
CA LYS A 2 -23.18 2.82 -1.60
C LYS A 2 -21.97 1.91 -1.35
N PRO A 3 -21.40 1.26 -2.37
CA PRO A 3 -20.12 0.59 -2.19
C PRO A 3 -19.10 1.62 -1.67
N PRO A 4 -18.19 1.25 -0.76
CA PRO A 4 -17.10 2.12 -0.38
C PRO A 4 -16.38 2.55 -1.67
N HIS A 5 -15.98 3.81 -1.74
CA HIS A 5 -15.21 4.32 -2.88
C HIS A 5 -13.87 3.57 -2.90
N LEU A 6 -13.83 2.47 -3.65
CA LEU A 6 -12.61 1.73 -3.96
C LEU A 6 -11.73 2.68 -4.76
N LEU A 7 -10.60 3.09 -4.17
CA LEU A 7 -9.62 3.92 -4.84
C LEU A 7 -8.66 2.98 -5.58
N THR A 8 -8.76 3.03 -6.91
CA THR A 8 -7.92 2.25 -7.81
C THR A 8 -6.89 3.15 -8.46
N HIS A 9 -5.63 2.81 -8.33
CA HIS A 9 -4.49 3.54 -8.90
C HIS A 9 -3.72 2.64 -9.87
N ILE A 10 -3.19 3.22 -10.94
CA ILE A 10 -2.19 2.58 -11.78
C ILE A 10 -0.84 3.12 -11.30
N PRO A 11 0.00 2.32 -10.63
CA PRO A 11 1.29 2.78 -10.12
C PRO A 11 2.18 3.26 -11.27
N ASP A 12 2.88 4.37 -11.06
CA ASP A 12 3.91 4.83 -11.98
C ASP A 12 5.11 3.86 -11.92
N PRO A 13 5.50 3.20 -13.03
CA PRO A 13 6.66 2.32 -13.04
C PRO A 13 7.98 3.05 -12.74
N ASP A 14 8.02 4.37 -12.91
CA ASP A 14 9.18 5.23 -12.64
C ASP A 14 9.07 5.95 -11.29
N ALA A 15 8.07 5.60 -10.46
CA ALA A 15 7.94 6.12 -9.10
C ALA A 15 9.20 5.89 -8.27
N GLU A 16 9.47 6.80 -7.34
CA GLU A 16 10.59 6.65 -6.41
C GLU A 16 10.47 5.30 -5.65
N PRO A 17 11.51 4.44 -5.66
CA PRO A 17 11.47 3.15 -5.00
C PRO A 17 11.22 3.26 -3.50
N TYR A 18 10.42 2.34 -2.97
CA TYR A 18 10.25 2.21 -1.53
C TYR A 18 11.53 1.67 -0.89
N THR A 19 12.02 2.40 0.11
CA THR A 19 13.08 1.93 1.02
C THR A 19 12.50 1.81 2.42
N PRO A 20 12.38 0.60 2.99
CA PRO A 20 11.89 0.44 4.36
C PRO A 20 12.85 1.10 5.35
N ASP A 21 12.30 1.86 6.30
CA ASP A 21 13.02 2.33 7.48
C ASP A 21 12.47 1.66 8.75
N PRO A 22 13.13 0.59 9.22
CA PRO A 22 12.72 -0.11 10.44
C PRO A 22 12.73 0.77 11.70
N ARG A 23 13.36 1.95 11.65
CA ARG A 23 13.39 2.92 12.76
C ARG A 23 12.25 3.92 12.70
N SER A 24 11.42 3.91 11.63
CA SER A 24 10.30 4.84 11.54
C SER A 24 9.31 4.63 12.68
N ALA A 25 8.84 5.74 13.24
CA ALA A 25 7.77 5.76 14.24
C ALA A 25 6.37 5.52 13.64
N TRP A 26 6.23 5.59 12.31
CA TRP A 26 4.95 5.50 11.63
C TRP A 26 4.93 4.39 10.59
N ARG A 27 3.76 3.79 10.43
CA ARG A 27 3.46 2.77 9.43
C ARG A 27 2.14 3.06 8.75
N VAL A 28 1.98 2.53 7.54
CA VAL A 28 0.67 2.41 6.90
C VAL A 28 0.22 0.95 6.96
N LYS A 29 -1.01 0.73 7.41
CA LYS A 29 -1.72 -0.55 7.37
C LYS A 29 -2.71 -0.54 6.21
N LEU A 30 -2.58 -1.50 5.30
CA LEU A 30 -3.34 -1.58 4.05
C LEU A 30 -4.11 -2.89 3.93
N ALA A 31 -5.36 -2.78 3.50
CA ALA A 31 -6.06 -3.87 2.82
C ALA A 31 -6.12 -3.55 1.32
N PHE A 32 -5.66 -4.46 0.47
CA PHE A 32 -5.47 -4.17 -0.95
C PHE A 32 -5.72 -5.37 -1.88
N ARG A 33 -5.88 -5.05 -3.16
CA ARG A 33 -5.79 -5.97 -4.30
C ARG A 33 -4.86 -5.36 -5.34
N VAL A 34 -3.91 -6.15 -5.86
CA VAL A 34 -3.13 -5.81 -7.05
C VAL A 34 -3.49 -6.80 -8.14
N ASP A 35 -4.07 -6.31 -9.24
CA ASP A 35 -4.29 -7.11 -10.44
C ASP A 35 -3.03 -7.08 -11.32
N PHE A 36 -2.63 -8.22 -11.88
CA PHE A 36 -1.47 -8.27 -12.77
C PHE A 36 -1.89 -8.14 -14.24
N THR A 37 -1.10 -7.40 -15.01
CA THR A 37 -1.33 -7.21 -16.46
C THR A 37 -1.20 -8.49 -17.29
N ASN A 38 -0.59 -9.55 -16.74
CA ASN A 38 -0.47 -10.88 -17.33
C ASN A 38 -1.51 -11.89 -16.77
N GLY A 39 -2.48 -11.42 -15.98
CA GLY A 39 -3.53 -12.24 -15.40
C GLY A 39 -3.23 -12.71 -13.98
N GLY A 40 -4.29 -12.91 -13.20
CA GLY A 40 -4.20 -13.18 -11.77
C GLY A 40 -4.14 -11.91 -10.92
N HIS A 41 -4.06 -12.10 -9.61
CA HIS A 41 -4.00 -11.01 -8.63
C HIS A 41 -3.34 -11.47 -7.34
N VAL A 42 -2.92 -10.50 -6.51
CA VAL A 42 -2.55 -10.71 -5.11
C VAL A 42 -3.40 -9.80 -4.23
N GLU A 43 -3.82 -10.32 -3.08
CA GLU A 43 -4.55 -9.57 -2.07
C GLU A 43 -3.83 -9.67 -0.73
N GLY A 44 -3.92 -8.59 0.05
CA GLY A 44 -3.40 -8.53 1.41
C GLY A 44 -4.42 -7.85 2.34
N GLU A 45 -4.38 -8.26 3.60
CA GLU A 45 -5.15 -7.71 4.72
C GLU A 45 -4.16 -7.37 5.84
N ASP A 46 -4.41 -6.29 6.58
CA ASP A 46 -3.57 -5.81 7.68
C ASP A 46 -2.07 -5.67 7.34
N PHE A 47 -1.74 -5.36 6.08
CA PHE A 47 -0.36 -5.31 5.59
C PHE A 47 0.34 -4.02 6.02
N LEU A 48 1.45 -4.12 6.74
CA LEU A 48 2.18 -2.99 7.31
C LEU A 48 3.44 -2.62 6.54
N LEU A 49 3.61 -1.34 6.24
CA LEU A 49 4.79 -0.76 5.61
C LEU A 49 5.27 0.46 6.39
N ASP A 50 6.59 0.61 6.52
CA ASP A 50 7.21 1.73 7.22
C ASP A 50 7.11 3.00 6.38
N ILE A 51 6.78 4.14 7.00
CA ILE A 51 6.62 5.42 6.29
C ILE A 51 7.26 6.56 7.09
N PRO A 52 7.83 7.60 6.47
CA PRO A 52 8.59 8.63 7.20
C PRO A 52 7.71 9.54 8.09
N GLY A 53 6.41 9.58 7.82
CA GLY A 53 5.46 10.44 8.52
C GLY A 53 4.01 10.10 8.14
N ARG A 54 3.07 10.93 8.57
CA ARG A 54 1.62 10.67 8.41
C ARG A 54 1.03 11.19 7.10
N ASP A 55 1.78 11.99 6.36
CA ASP A 55 1.35 12.54 5.08
C ASP A 55 1.66 11.54 3.97
N LEU A 56 0.65 10.79 3.56
CA LEU A 56 0.75 9.77 2.52
C LEU A 56 -0.56 9.71 1.74
N SER A 57 -0.49 9.94 0.42
CA SER A 57 -1.64 9.76 -0.46
C SER A 57 -1.87 8.28 -0.80
N THR A 58 -3.08 7.95 -1.25
CA THR A 58 -3.42 6.59 -1.68
C THR A 58 -2.70 6.20 -2.97
N GLU A 59 -2.42 7.16 -3.86
CA GLU A 59 -1.56 6.96 -5.03
C GLU A 59 -0.16 6.51 -4.62
N ARG A 60 0.46 7.25 -3.69
CA ARG A 60 1.80 6.94 -3.22
C ARG A 60 1.83 5.63 -2.43
N ALA A 61 0.78 5.33 -1.66
CA ALA A 61 0.64 4.05 -0.98
C ALA A 61 0.60 2.87 -1.98
N ALA A 62 -0.05 3.02 -3.13
CA ALA A 62 -0.11 1.99 -4.18
C ALA A 62 1.28 1.74 -4.81
N GLU A 63 2.05 2.80 -5.07
CA GLU A 63 3.42 2.70 -5.58
C GLU A 63 4.35 2.02 -4.57
N ILE A 64 4.30 2.46 -3.30
CA ILE A 64 5.08 1.87 -2.21
C ILE A 64 4.75 0.39 -2.06
N LEU A 65 3.48 0.03 -2.12
CA LEU A 65 3.01 -1.36 -2.02
C LEU A 65 3.64 -2.24 -3.12
N VAL A 66 3.54 -1.83 -4.39
CA VAL A 66 4.12 -2.56 -5.53
C VAL A 66 5.64 -2.65 -5.41
N SER A 67 6.30 -1.56 -5.03
CA SER A 67 7.75 -1.51 -4.84
C SER A 67 8.21 -2.43 -3.70
N SER A 68 7.51 -2.45 -2.57
CA SER A 68 7.85 -3.25 -1.38
C SER A 68 7.85 -4.76 -1.61
N MET A 69 6.96 -5.22 -2.48
CA MET A 69 6.79 -6.64 -2.83
C MET A 69 7.56 -7.01 -4.10
N ASN A 70 8.23 -6.05 -4.74
CA ASN A 70 8.94 -6.22 -6.00
C ASN A 70 8.06 -6.89 -7.08
N LEU A 71 6.80 -6.43 -7.18
CA LEU A 71 5.81 -7.03 -8.09
C LEU A 71 6.06 -6.62 -9.54
N LEU A 72 6.58 -7.54 -10.34
CA LEU A 72 6.68 -7.37 -11.79
C LEU A 72 5.29 -7.45 -12.45
N ARG A 73 5.04 -6.62 -13.47
CA ARG A 73 3.76 -6.58 -14.22
C ARG A 73 2.54 -6.19 -13.38
N ALA A 74 2.74 -5.52 -12.24
CA ALA A 74 1.66 -4.92 -11.48
C ALA A 74 0.82 -4.01 -12.38
N GLY A 75 -0.49 -4.23 -12.37
CA GLY A 75 -1.48 -3.39 -13.02
C GLY A 75 -2.20 -2.54 -11.97
N PRO A 76 -3.53 -2.36 -12.09
CA PRO A 76 -4.30 -1.59 -11.15
C PRO A 76 -4.18 -2.12 -9.71
N VAL A 77 -3.98 -1.20 -8.77
CA VAL A 77 -3.97 -1.43 -7.33
C VAL A 77 -5.23 -0.82 -6.74
N THR A 78 -6.03 -1.63 -6.07
CA THR A 78 -7.21 -1.17 -5.33
C THR A 78 -6.93 -1.22 -3.84
N ILE A 79 -6.99 -0.07 -3.17
CA ILE A 79 -6.87 0.03 -1.71
C ILE A 79 -8.28 0.03 -1.11
N ARG A 80 -8.60 -1.02 -0.33
CA ARG A 80 -9.88 -1.18 0.37
C ARG A 80 -9.91 -0.43 1.70
N SER A 81 -8.78 -0.38 2.39
CA SER A 81 -8.59 0.41 3.62
C SER A 81 -7.15 0.88 3.74
N MET A 82 -6.96 2.04 4.35
CA MET A 82 -5.65 2.64 4.61
C MET A 82 -5.69 3.34 5.96
N HIS A 83 -4.82 2.91 6.86
CA HIS A 83 -4.71 3.48 8.20
C HIS A 83 -3.25 3.82 8.49
N ILE A 84 -2.98 5.05 8.90
CA ILE A 84 -1.67 5.44 9.41
C ILE A 84 -1.64 5.11 10.90
N VAL A 85 -0.72 4.24 11.29
CA VAL A 85 -0.58 3.76 12.68
C VAL A 85 0.79 4.12 13.23
N ARG A 86 0.85 4.28 14.55
CA ARG A 86 2.10 4.51 15.27
C ARG A 86 2.70 3.18 15.69
N ARG A 87 3.99 3.00 15.44
CA ARG A 87 4.70 1.76 15.77
C ARG A 87 4.60 1.46 17.28
N GLY A 88 4.33 0.20 17.60
CA GLY A 88 4.26 -0.31 18.97
C GLY A 88 2.97 0.03 19.72
N GLU A 89 1.98 0.63 19.05
CA GLU A 89 0.63 0.82 19.60
C GLU A 89 -0.30 -0.33 19.16
N HIS A 90 -1.48 -0.44 19.78
CA HIS A 90 -2.40 -1.58 19.58
C HIS A 90 -2.78 -1.82 18.10
N ASP A 91 -2.89 -0.75 17.32
CA ASP A 91 -3.32 -0.83 15.92
C ASP A 91 -2.17 -1.24 14.96
N ASP A 92 -0.95 -1.40 15.47
CA ASP A 92 0.26 -1.90 14.79
C ASP A 92 0.39 -3.45 14.82
N LEU A 93 -0.64 -4.15 15.32
CA LEU A 93 -0.72 -5.62 15.40
C LEU A 93 -1.54 -6.25 14.29
#